data_AF-A0A536YAB4-F1
#
_entry.id   AF-A0A536YAB4-F1
#
_cell.length_a   1.000
_cell.length_b   1.000
_cell.length_c   1.000
_cell.angle_alpha   90.00
_cell.angle_beta   90.00
_cell.angle_gamma   90.00
#
_symmetry.space_group_name_H-M   'P 1'
#
loop_
_entity.id
_entity.type
_entity.pdbx_description
1 polymer ?
#
loop_
_entity_poly.entity_id
_entity_poly.type
_entity_poly.pdbx_seq_one_letter_code
_entity_poly.pdbx_strand_id
1 'polypeptide(L)'
;MATMEPTARRQAPSLGQVVARLIGEARQLVADYAELTVLDARRAAIRLAWILGCVLVAAVLIVTSWMGLVAAAIVFAWGHGASWPIALAIAAVLNIVAAAVLAWFTLKLAKELPFTALLRQMRGRDPEPPQ
;
A
#
# COMPACT_ATOMS: atom_id res chain seq x y z
N MET A 1 22.63 -72.90 35.92
CA MET A 1 23.40 -71.67 35.66
C MET A 1 22.56 -70.78 34.76
N ALA A 2 22.25 -69.57 35.21
CA ALA A 2 21.23 -68.70 34.65
C ALA A 2 21.68 -68.01 33.35
N THR A 3 20.81 -68.04 32.33
CA THR A 3 20.88 -67.21 31.13
C THR A 3 20.21 -65.86 31.43
N MET A 4 21.00 -64.80 31.59
CA MET A 4 20.47 -63.43 31.64
C MET A 4 20.08 -62.98 30.23
N GLU A 5 18.78 -62.82 29.98
CA GLU A 5 18.28 -62.04 28.84
C GLU A 5 18.63 -60.55 29.04
N PRO A 6 19.24 -59.87 28.06
CA PRO A 6 19.40 -58.42 28.12
C PRO A 6 18.06 -57.77 27.76
N THR A 7 17.33 -57.32 28.78
CA THR A 7 16.11 -56.52 28.60
C THR A 7 16.47 -55.21 27.89
N ALA A 8 16.12 -55.12 26.60
CA ALA A 8 16.20 -53.88 25.82
C ALA A 8 15.31 -52.82 26.48
N ARG A 9 15.93 -51.87 27.19
CA ARG A 9 15.22 -50.70 27.73
C ARG A 9 14.63 -49.93 26.55
N ARG A 10 13.32 -50.00 26.36
CA ARG A 10 12.58 -49.01 25.57
C ARG A 10 12.74 -47.67 26.29
N GLN A 11 13.73 -46.87 25.89
CA GLN A 11 13.85 -45.48 26.30
C GLN A 11 12.61 -44.75 25.81
N ALA A 12 11.69 -44.47 26.73
CA ALA A 12 10.56 -43.59 26.46
C ALA A 12 11.12 -42.23 26.01
N PRO A 13 10.62 -41.66 24.91
CA PRO A 13 11.10 -40.37 24.42
C PRO A 13 10.96 -39.33 25.54
N SER A 14 12.07 -38.67 25.88
CA SER A 14 12.05 -37.70 26.98
C SER A 14 11.20 -36.50 26.58
N LEU A 15 10.48 -35.89 27.54
CA LEU A 15 9.67 -34.69 27.30
C LEU A 15 10.46 -33.58 26.60
N GLY A 16 11.77 -33.48 26.85
CA GLY A 16 12.65 -32.54 26.17
C GLY A 16 12.78 -32.79 24.66
N GLN A 17 12.73 -34.05 24.20
CA GLN A 17 12.75 -34.37 22.77
C GLN A 17 11.43 -34.02 22.08
N VAL A 18 10.30 -34.17 22.80
CA VAL A 18 8.98 -33.76 22.29
C VAL A 18 8.91 -32.24 22.15
N VAL A 19 9.35 -31.50 23.17
CA VAL A 19 9.42 -30.03 23.13
C VAL A 19 10.38 -29.55 22.03
N ALA A 20 11.55 -30.16 21.89
CA ALA A 20 12.51 -29.81 20.84
C ALA A 20 11.94 -30.06 19.43
N ARG A 21 11.18 -31.15 19.23
CA ARG A 21 10.46 -31.41 17.98
C ARG A 21 9.40 -30.36 17.71
N LEU A 22 8.57 -30.03 18.70
CA LEU A 22 7.52 -29.01 18.55
C LEU A 22 8.10 -27.63 18.23
N ILE A 23 9.23 -27.25 18.84
CA ILE A 23 9.94 -26.00 18.52
C ILE A 23 10.51 -26.04 17.10
N GLY A 24 11.05 -27.20 16.67
CA GLY A 24 11.52 -27.40 15.31
C GLY A 24 10.40 -27.27 14.27
N GLU A 25 9.27 -27.95 14.49
CA GLU A 25 8.08 -27.88 13.66
C GLU A 25 7.49 -26.47 13.61
N ALA A 26 7.40 -25.78 14.75
CA ALA A 26 6.93 -24.39 14.81
C ALA A 26 7.85 -23.43 14.02
N ARG A 27 9.17 -23.57 14.13
CA ARG A 27 10.13 -22.74 13.35
C ARG A 27 10.02 -23.01 11.86
N GLN A 28 9.84 -24.27 11.47
CA GLN A 28 9.69 -24.65 10.07
C GLN A 28 8.38 -24.10 9.49
N LEU A 29 7.29 -24.16 10.27
CA LEU A 29 6.01 -23.58 9.88
C LEU A 29 6.08 -22.05 9.73
N VAL A 30 6.76 -21.35 10.65
CA VAL A 30 6.98 -19.90 10.54
C VAL A 30 7.84 -19.56 9.31
N ALA A 31 8.84 -20.39 8.98
CA ALA A 31 9.66 -20.18 7.79
C ALA A 31 8.84 -20.31 6.50
N ASP A 32 7.99 -21.33 6.39
CA ASP A 32 7.09 -21.51 5.23
C ASP A 32 6.07 -20.36 5.13
N TYR A 33 5.49 -19.93 6.25
CA TYR A 33 4.59 -18.76 6.27
C TYR A 33 5.31 -17.45 5.94
N ALA A 34 6.58 -17.29 6.33
CA ALA A 34 7.38 -16.13 5.98
C ALA A 34 7.63 -16.06 4.46
N GLU A 35 7.90 -17.20 3.83
CA GLU A 35 8.06 -17.27 2.37
C GLU A 35 6.77 -16.88 1.63
N LEU A 36 5.62 -17.43 2.04
CA LEU A 36 4.31 -17.11 1.49
C LEU A 36 3.93 -15.63 1.68
N THR A 37 4.15 -15.08 2.88
CA THR A 37 3.85 -13.66 3.17
C THR A 37 4.74 -12.70 2.40
N VAL A 38 6.01 -13.04 2.16
CA VAL A 38 6.91 -12.24 1.31
C VAL A 38 6.43 -12.25 -0.15
N LEU A 39 5.95 -13.39 -0.65
CA LEU A 39 5.40 -13.49 -2.01
C LEU A 39 4.12 -12.67 -2.18
N ASP A 40 3.22 -12.72 -1.20
CA ASP A 40 1.99 -11.91 -1.19
C ASP A 40 2.30 -10.41 -1.08
N ALA A 41 3.24 -10.02 -0.21
CA ALA A 41 3.69 -8.65 -0.08
C ALA A 41 4.32 -8.14 -1.38
N ARG A 42 5.15 -8.95 -2.04
CA ARG A 42 5.77 -8.60 -3.33
C ARG A 42 4.72 -8.44 -4.43
N ARG A 43 3.74 -9.34 -4.49
CA ARG A 43 2.63 -9.25 -5.46
C ARG A 43 1.75 -8.02 -5.19
N ALA A 44 1.45 -7.72 -3.94
CA ALA A 44 0.72 -6.51 -3.54
C ALA A 44 1.51 -5.24 -3.89
N ALA A 45 2.81 -5.20 -3.62
CA ALA A 45 3.69 -4.07 -3.95
C ALA A 45 3.77 -3.82 -5.46
N ILE A 46 3.92 -4.87 -6.28
CA ILE A 46 3.90 -4.74 -7.75
C ILE A 46 2.57 -4.17 -8.23
N ARG A 47 1.44 -4.67 -7.70
CA ARG A 47 0.11 -4.15 -8.06
C ARG A 47 -0.05 -2.69 -7.66
N LEU A 48 0.45 -2.31 -6.48
CA LEU A 48 0.43 -0.92 -6.01
C LEU A 48 1.30 -0.02 -6.90
N ALA A 49 2.48 -0.48 -7.31
CA ALA A 49 3.35 0.26 -8.22
C ALA A 49 2.67 0.52 -9.57
N TRP A 50 1.95 -0.46 -10.12
CA TRP A 50 1.14 -0.26 -11.33
C TRP A 50 0.03 0.77 -11.13
N ILE A 51 -0.72 0.69 -10.03
CA ILE A 51 -1.78 1.67 -9.72
C ILE A 51 -1.19 3.07 -9.58
N LEU A 52 -0.10 3.23 -8.82
CA LEU A 52 0.59 4.50 -8.65
C LEU A 52 1.12 5.04 -9.99
N GLY A 53 1.67 4.18 -10.84
CA GLY A 53 2.10 4.52 -12.19
C GLY A 53 0.93 5.02 -13.05
N CYS A 54 -0.19 4.31 -13.07
CA CYS A 54 -1.40 4.73 -13.80
C CYS A 54 -1.94 6.07 -13.28
N VAL A 55 -1.99 6.26 -11.95
CA VAL A 55 -2.42 7.52 -11.33
C VAL A 55 -1.48 8.66 -11.70
N LEU A 56 -0.17 8.43 -11.68
CA LEU A 56 0.82 9.43 -12.08
C LEU A 56 0.66 9.84 -13.54
N VAL A 57 0.56 8.87 -14.45
CA VAL A 57 0.35 9.13 -15.88
C VAL A 57 -0.96 9.88 -16.11
N ALA A 58 -2.05 9.45 -15.47
CA ALA A 58 -3.34 10.13 -15.55
C ALA A 58 -3.25 11.57 -15.03
N ALA A 59 -2.59 11.80 -13.90
CA ALA A 59 -2.39 13.15 -13.34
C ALA A 59 -1.62 14.05 -14.32
N VAL A 60 -0.52 13.55 -14.91
CA VAL A 60 0.25 14.29 -15.92
C VAL A 60 -0.61 14.63 -17.13
N LEU A 61 -1.38 13.67 -17.66
CA LEU A 61 -2.28 13.89 -18.80
C LEU A 61 -3.37 14.92 -18.49
N ILE A 62 -3.96 14.86 -17.30
CA ILE A 62 -4.97 15.83 -16.85
C ILE A 62 -4.37 17.24 -16.77
N VAL A 63 -3.21 17.40 -16.13
CA VAL A 63 -2.54 18.71 -16.01
C VAL A 63 -2.16 19.25 -17.39
N THR A 64 -1.66 18.39 -18.28
CA THR A 64 -1.29 18.77 -19.66
C THR A 64 -2.50 19.20 -20.47
N SER A 65 -3.59 18.43 -20.42
CA SER A 65 -4.85 18.78 -21.07
C SER A 65 -5.42 20.09 -20.53
N TRP A 66 -5.34 20.32 -19.21
CA TRP A 66 -5.76 21.57 -18.57
C TRP A 66 -4.97 22.78 -19.09
N MET A 67 -3.64 22.67 -19.21
CA MET A 67 -2.82 23.74 -19.81
C MET A 67 -3.23 24.02 -21.26
N GLY A 68 -3.56 22.98 -22.04
CA GLY A 68 -4.11 23.13 -23.38
C GLY A 68 -5.44 23.90 -23.39
N LEU A 69 -6.35 23.62 -22.45
CA LEU A 69 -7.61 24.35 -22.31
C LEU A 69 -7.40 25.82 -21.92
N VAL A 70 -6.48 26.10 -21.00
CA VAL A 70 -6.13 27.48 -20.61
C VAL A 70 -5.56 28.24 -21.82
N ALA A 71 -4.66 27.62 -22.57
CA ALA A 71 -4.11 28.21 -23.79
C ALA A 71 -5.21 28.46 -24.84
N ALA A 72 -6.11 27.50 -25.06
CA ALA A 72 -7.24 27.66 -25.96
C ALA A 72 -8.17 28.81 -25.53
N ALA A 73 -8.44 28.95 -24.23
CA ALA A 73 -9.25 30.05 -23.69
C ALA A 73 -8.59 31.42 -23.91
N ILE A 74 -7.27 31.52 -23.73
CA ILE A 74 -6.49 32.74 -24.02
C ILE A 74 -6.60 33.12 -25.50
N VAL A 75 -6.37 32.16 -26.41
CA VAL A 75 -6.44 32.38 -27.86
C VAL A 75 -7.86 32.79 -28.27
N PHE A 76 -8.88 32.14 -27.72
CA PHE A 76 -10.28 32.47 -27.97
C PHE A 76 -10.63 33.89 -27.51
N ALA A 77 -10.18 34.28 -26.31
CA ALA A 77 -10.38 35.63 -25.79
C ALA A 77 -9.70 36.69 -26.67
N TRP A 78 -8.48 36.42 -27.13
CA TRP A 78 -7.77 37.29 -28.07
C TRP A 78 -8.54 37.49 -29.38
N GLY A 79 -9.09 36.40 -29.94
CA GLY A 79 -9.92 36.44 -31.15
C GLY A 79 -11.19 37.29 -31.03
N HIS A 80 -11.67 37.52 -29.81
CA HIS A 80 -12.81 38.39 -29.50
C HIS A 80 -12.41 39.84 -29.17
N GLY A 81 -11.14 40.21 -29.43
CA GLY A 81 -10.64 41.56 -29.18
C GLY A 81 -10.23 41.84 -27.73
N ALA A 82 -10.09 40.80 -26.90
CA ALA A 82 -9.55 40.98 -25.55
C ALA A 82 -8.09 41.46 -25.62
N SER A 83 -7.75 42.45 -24.81
CA SER A 83 -6.37 42.91 -24.67
C SER A 83 -5.52 41.85 -23.95
N TRP A 84 -4.21 41.84 -24.24
CA TRP A 84 -3.25 40.91 -23.64
C TRP A 84 -3.31 40.83 -22.09
N PRO A 85 -3.55 41.92 -21.33
CA PRO A 85 -3.65 41.84 -19.87
C PRO A 85 -4.90 41.08 -19.42
N ILE A 86 -6.02 41.23 -20.12
CA ILE A 86 -7.28 40.55 -19.80
C ILE A 86 -7.13 39.04 -20.01
N ALA A 87 -6.50 38.63 -21.11
CA ALA A 87 -6.27 37.22 -21.40
C ALA A 87 -5.36 36.56 -20.33
N LEU A 88 -4.31 37.26 -19.89
CA LEU A 88 -3.47 36.81 -18.78
C LEU A 88 -4.22 36.79 -17.43
N ALA A 89 -5.10 37.75 -17.18
CA ALA A 89 -5.93 37.75 -15.98
C ALA A 89 -6.86 36.52 -15.94
N ILE A 90 -7.49 36.18 -17.06
CA ILE A 90 -8.31 34.95 -17.19
C ILE A 90 -7.45 33.71 -16.92
N ALA A 91 -6.25 33.64 -17.51
CA ALA A 91 -5.33 32.52 -17.28
C ALA A 91 -4.92 32.39 -15.80
N ALA A 92 -4.65 33.51 -15.13
CA ALA A 92 -4.32 33.55 -13.72
C ALA A 92 -5.48 33.03 -12.86
N VAL A 93 -6.71 33.49 -13.13
CA VAL A 93 -7.91 33.02 -12.42
C VAL A 93 -8.11 31.52 -12.60
N LEU A 94 -7.99 31.00 -13.82
CA LEU A 94 -8.10 29.56 -14.09
C LEU A 94 -7.07 28.74 -13.31
N ASN A 95 -5.82 29.22 -13.24
CA ASN A 95 -4.77 28.56 -12.46
C ASN A 95 -5.03 28.60 -10.95
N ILE A 96 -5.53 29.72 -10.42
CA ILE A 96 -5.90 29.83 -9.01
C ILE A 96 -7.03 28.86 -8.67
N VAL A 97 -8.05 28.73 -9.53
CA VAL A 97 -9.14 27.76 -9.35
C VAL A 97 -8.59 26.34 -9.32
N ALA A 98 -7.72 25.97 -10.28
CA ALA A 98 -7.11 24.65 -10.31
C ALA A 98 -6.28 24.38 -9.04
N ALA A 99 -5.47 25.35 -8.60
CA ALA A 99 -4.69 25.25 -7.37
C ALA A 99 -5.59 25.09 -6.13
N ALA A 100 -6.67 25.85 -6.02
CA ALA A 100 -7.62 25.76 -4.93
C ALA A 100 -8.32 24.39 -4.87
N VAL A 101 -8.73 23.85 -6.02
CA VAL A 101 -9.30 22.50 -6.13
C VAL A 101 -8.28 21.45 -5.67
N LEU A 102 -7.03 21.54 -6.11
CA LEU A 102 -5.98 20.59 -5.72
C LEU A 102 -5.66 20.67 -4.23
N ALA A 103 -5.60 21.89 -3.67
CA ALA A 103 -5.44 22.12 -2.24
C ALA A 103 -6.61 21.52 -1.44
N TRP A 104 -7.85 21.74 -1.88
CA TRP A 104 -9.03 21.16 -1.24
C TRP A 104 -9.02 19.63 -1.29
N PHE A 105 -8.71 19.02 -2.43
CA PHE A 105 -8.54 17.57 -2.54
C PHE A 105 -7.46 17.05 -1.60
N THR A 106 -6.33 17.74 -1.51
CA THR A 106 -5.23 17.34 -0.61
C THR A 106 -5.66 17.39 0.86
N LEU A 107 -6.38 18.43 1.27
CA LEU A 107 -6.94 18.56 2.62
C LEU A 107 -8.03 17.53 2.90
N LYS A 108 -8.88 17.23 1.91
CA LYS A 108 -9.92 16.20 2.01
C LYS A 108 -9.27 14.81 2.16
N LEU A 109 -8.29 14.48 1.32
CA LEU A 109 -7.51 13.25 1.45
C LEU A 109 -6.81 13.21 2.81
N ALA A 110 -6.15 14.27 3.27
CA ALA A 110 -5.54 14.31 4.60
C ALA A 110 -6.52 14.01 5.75
N LYS A 111 -7.76 14.48 5.63
CA LYS A 111 -8.84 14.18 6.58
C LYS A 111 -9.40 12.76 6.46
N GLU A 112 -9.44 12.22 5.26
CA GLU A 112 -9.99 10.90 4.95
C GLU A 112 -8.92 9.79 4.98
N LEU A 113 -7.63 10.13 5.08
CA LEU A 113 -6.57 9.18 4.78
C LEU A 113 -6.57 8.03 5.80
N PRO A 114 -6.55 6.80 5.28
CA PRO A 114 -6.67 5.54 5.98
C PRO A 114 -5.40 5.21 6.75
N PHE A 115 -4.60 6.20 7.16
CA PHE A 115 -3.41 5.98 7.97
C PHE A 115 -3.78 5.27 9.27
N THR A 116 -4.97 5.56 9.82
CA THR A 116 -5.57 4.79 10.92
C THR A 116 -5.91 3.35 10.52
N ALA A 117 -6.37 3.10 9.29
CA ALA A 117 -6.67 1.75 8.80
C ALA A 117 -5.38 0.96 8.43
N LEU A 118 -4.35 1.63 7.91
CA LEU A 118 -3.03 1.08 7.61
C LEU A 118 -2.27 0.81 8.92
N LEU A 119 -2.29 1.75 9.88
CA LEU A 119 -1.82 1.53 11.26
C LEU A 119 -2.61 0.40 11.92
N ARG A 120 -3.93 0.31 11.74
CA ARG A 120 -4.75 -0.78 12.30
C ARG A 120 -4.44 -2.12 11.65
N GLN A 121 -4.12 -2.15 10.35
CA GLN A 121 -3.63 -3.36 9.68
C GLN A 121 -2.21 -3.74 10.15
N MET A 122 -1.33 -2.76 10.38
CA MET A 122 0.02 -3.00 10.88
C MET A 122 0.06 -3.34 12.37
N ARG A 123 -0.89 -2.84 13.17
CA ARG A 123 -0.93 -3.03 14.64
C ARG A 123 -1.47 -4.39 15.05
N GLY A 124 -1.79 -5.26 14.09
CA GLY A 124 -2.22 -6.61 14.36
C GLY A 124 -3.67 -6.65 14.84
N ARG A 125 -4.49 -7.40 14.11
CA ARG A 125 -5.73 -7.92 14.64
C ARG A 125 -5.30 -9.03 15.62
N ASP A 126 -5.26 -8.75 16.91
CA ASP A 126 -5.25 -9.83 17.91
C ASP A 126 -6.49 -10.69 17.66
N PRO A 127 -6.37 -12.00 17.47
CA PRO A 127 -7.52 -12.88 17.44
C PRO A 127 -8.16 -12.83 18.82
N GLU A 128 -9.38 -12.30 18.90
CA GLU A 128 -10.20 -12.45 20.10
C GLU A 128 -10.36 -13.96 20.36
N PRO A 129 -9.95 -14.48 21.53
CA PRO A 129 -10.13 -15.89 21.83
C PRO A 129 -11.63 -16.19 21.83
N PRO A 130 -12.09 -17.27 21.18
CA PRO A 130 -13.49 -17.67 21.25
C PRO A 130 -13.84 -17.96 22.71
N GLN A 131 -14.96 -17.36 23.16
CA GLN A 131 -15.56 -17.57 24.48
C GLN A 131 -16.15 -18.98 24.60
#